data_AF-H1D0A7-F1
#
_entry.id   AF-H1D0A7-F1
#
_cell.length_a   1.000
_cell.length_b   1.000
_cell.length_c   1.000
_cell.angle_alpha   90.00
_cell.angle_beta   90.00
_cell.angle_gamma   90.00
#
_symmetry.space_group_name_H-M   'P 1'
#
loop_
_entity.id
_entity.type
_entity.pdbx_description
1 polymer ?
#
loop_
_entity_poly.entity_id
_entity_poly.type
_entity_poly.pdbx_seq_one_letter_code
_entity_poly.pdbx_strand_id
1 'polypeptide(L)'
;MNSKIIISTVLAALLAAGTVSAEGLLHLSWKPDYDAVKYDVTFSRQDQGKMAGTWKTTAYMSDMLLPENGQFKDLQELYWQEKPLDFDGYPIGAESSSRPLESSVTPVSRNAPLPRPDRSGERGGALLYPVYSYIGNPGASSYEIEVLSAYPENTEGTAPSMYHIGGGDFLYTDFYDDTPRFGTWYWRVRGKDEEGNPVGQWSLPQKRQFSTEGYTIGLFGDSITHGGGRMSYGPNDLEYSYGHYLDFDTINLGDSGNTSHDMVERFDRDVLPFHLKYLLILGGSNSLRGGVPAEEVIRDLQEIQQKCRDHGIVPILLTLPPINPSSIDKVFHEPTAEGWEEAFRKVNAFIRTQPHIDTAAAFLYDNLMPEHLALDGLHGDVEAKKRMADMINRHIGEFVK
;
A
#
# COMPACT_ATOMS: atom_id res chain seq x y z
N MET A 1 7.34 -24.04 -7.37
CA MET A 1 6.44 -22.88 -7.37
C MET A 1 6.83 -22.07 -6.15
N ASN A 2 7.58 -20.98 -6.34
CA ASN A 2 7.84 -20.02 -5.27
C ASN A 2 6.49 -19.39 -4.93
N SER A 3 5.86 -19.86 -3.85
CA SER A 3 4.77 -19.13 -3.23
C SER A 3 5.37 -17.86 -2.67
N LYS A 4 5.39 -16.77 -3.46
CA LYS A 4 5.53 -15.43 -2.89
C LYS A 4 4.51 -15.38 -1.76
N ILE A 5 4.97 -15.06 -0.54
CA ILE A 5 4.08 -14.75 0.58
C ILE A 5 3.33 -13.50 0.13
N ILE A 6 2.16 -13.69 -0.45
CA ILE A 6 1.25 -12.60 -0.78
C ILE A 6 0.78 -12.11 0.58
N ILE A 7 1.43 -11.05 1.07
CA ILE A 7 0.96 -10.26 2.22
C ILE A 7 -0.38 -9.67 1.77
N SER A 8 -1.42 -10.47 1.94
CA SER A 8 -2.79 -10.13 1.61
C SER A 8 -3.30 -9.32 2.79
N THR A 9 -3.62 -8.06 2.57
CA THR A 9 -4.41 -7.27 3.49
C THR A 9 -5.74 -7.99 3.69
N VAL A 10 -5.90 -8.65 4.83
CA VAL A 10 -7.14 -9.32 5.23
C VAL A 10 -8.16 -8.24 5.55
N LEU A 11 -9.15 -8.02 4.67
CA LEU A 11 -10.51 -7.56 5.01
C LEU A 11 -11.36 -7.47 3.74
N ALA A 12 -12.22 -8.47 3.52
CA ALA A 12 -13.25 -8.44 2.48
C ALA A 12 -14.49 -7.68 2.98
N ALA A 13 -14.93 -6.68 2.23
CA ALA A 13 -16.25 -6.08 2.42
C ALA A 13 -17.30 -6.95 1.71
N LEU A 14 -18.15 -7.64 2.46
CA LEU A 14 -19.43 -8.12 1.91
C LEU A 14 -20.36 -6.92 1.73
N LEU A 15 -20.46 -6.41 0.51
CA LEU A 15 -21.59 -5.58 0.12
C LEU A 15 -22.77 -6.49 -0.22
N ALA A 16 -23.90 -6.27 0.47
CA ALA A 16 -25.12 -7.03 0.23
C ALA A 16 -25.54 -6.97 -1.24
N ALA A 17 -25.84 -8.13 -1.81
CA ALA A 17 -26.23 -8.34 -3.19
C ALA A 17 -27.43 -7.47 -3.59
N GLY A 18 -27.17 -6.51 -4.46
CA GLY A 18 -28.18 -5.86 -5.29
C GLY A 18 -27.72 -5.98 -6.74
N THR A 19 -28.58 -6.48 -7.62
CA THR A 19 -28.33 -6.49 -9.06
C THR A 19 -28.39 -5.05 -9.56
N VAL A 20 -27.23 -4.42 -9.80
CA VAL A 20 -27.16 -3.02 -10.23
C VAL A 20 -27.08 -2.95 -11.76
N SER A 21 -28.15 -2.39 -12.34
CA SER A 21 -28.28 -1.98 -13.74
C SER A 21 -27.33 -0.81 -14.07
N ALA A 22 -27.19 -0.41 -15.34
CA ALA A 22 -26.31 0.65 -15.83
C ALA A 22 -26.68 2.06 -15.30
N GLU A 23 -26.48 2.28 -14.01
CA GLU A 23 -26.94 3.45 -13.25
C GLU A 23 -25.75 4.28 -12.74
N GLY A 24 -26.01 5.56 -12.43
CA GLY A 24 -25.00 6.47 -11.90
C GLY A 24 -24.51 6.00 -10.52
N LEU A 25 -23.28 6.41 -10.18
CA LEU A 25 -22.69 6.20 -8.87
C LEU A 25 -22.48 7.56 -8.19
N LEU A 26 -22.44 7.57 -6.86
CA LEU A 26 -22.12 8.74 -6.06
C LEU A 26 -20.84 8.46 -5.29
N HIS A 27 -19.82 9.31 -5.44
CA HIS A 27 -18.59 9.22 -4.67
C HIS A 27 -18.70 10.05 -3.39
N LEU A 28 -18.63 9.38 -2.25
CA LEU A 28 -18.55 9.99 -0.92
C LEU A 28 -17.11 9.87 -0.41
N SER A 29 -16.53 10.96 0.08
CA SER A 29 -15.17 10.98 0.64
C SER A 29 -15.04 11.92 1.84
N TRP A 30 -14.11 11.64 2.73
CA TRP A 30 -13.80 12.47 3.89
C TRP A 30 -12.30 12.52 4.17
N LYS A 31 -11.90 13.33 5.16
CA LYS A 31 -10.50 13.42 5.57
C LYS A 31 -10.10 12.11 6.27
N PRO A 32 -9.03 11.42 5.84
CA PRO A 32 -8.57 10.20 6.50
C PRO A 32 -8.05 10.48 7.91
N ASP A 33 -8.37 9.54 8.80
CA ASP A 33 -7.63 9.26 10.03
C ASP A 33 -6.68 8.07 9.72
N TYR A 34 -5.38 8.33 9.76
CA TYR A 34 -4.35 7.34 9.44
C TYR A 34 -4.09 6.35 10.60
N ASP A 35 -4.75 6.51 11.75
CA ASP A 35 -4.75 5.47 12.78
C ASP A 35 -5.96 4.52 12.62
N ALA A 36 -6.94 4.87 11.77
CA ALA A 36 -8.12 4.06 11.52
C ALA A 36 -7.83 2.93 10.52
N VAL A 37 -8.34 1.74 10.86
CA VAL A 37 -8.33 0.57 9.96
C VAL A 37 -9.62 0.50 9.14
N LYS A 38 -10.71 1.00 9.71
CA LYS A 38 -12.03 1.03 9.08
C LYS A 38 -12.89 2.13 9.70
N TYR A 39 -14.01 2.42 9.07
CA TYR A 39 -14.99 3.40 9.51
C TYR A 39 -16.37 2.77 9.54
N ASP A 40 -17.09 2.97 10.64
CA ASP A 40 -18.54 2.81 10.65
C ASP A 40 -19.14 4.03 9.96
N VAL A 41 -19.82 3.82 8.84
CA VAL A 41 -20.55 4.88 8.12
C VAL A 41 -22.03 4.70 8.36
N THR A 42 -22.63 5.69 9.00
CA THR A 42 -24.05 5.72 9.33
C THR A 42 -24.76 6.71 8.44
N PHE A 43 -25.87 6.28 7.85
CA PHE A 43 -26.77 7.12 7.09
C PHE A 43 -28.12 7.20 7.79
N SER A 44 -28.79 8.34 7.65
CA SER A 44 -30.05 8.59 8.33
C SER A 44 -30.89 9.63 7.59
N ARG A 45 -32.21 9.47 7.61
CA ARG A 45 -33.12 10.41 6.97
C ARG A 45 -33.74 11.33 8.01
N GLN A 46 -33.97 12.59 7.66
CA GLN A 46 -34.75 13.49 8.50
C GLN A 46 -36.22 13.42 8.08
N ASP A 47 -37.14 13.25 9.02
CA ASP A 47 -38.58 13.30 8.81
C ASP A 47 -39.18 14.25 9.85
N GLN A 48 -39.87 15.31 9.38
CA GLN A 48 -40.47 16.37 10.22
C GLN A 48 -39.50 16.93 11.28
N GLY A 49 -38.23 17.11 10.91
CA GLY A 49 -37.21 17.66 11.79
C GLY A 49 -36.56 16.65 12.75
N LYS A 50 -36.97 15.38 12.76
CA LYS A 50 -36.38 14.30 13.58
C LYS A 50 -35.65 13.29 12.71
N MET A 51 -34.55 12.75 13.21
CA MET A 51 -33.84 11.66 12.51
C MET A 51 -34.64 10.37 12.61
N ALA A 52 -34.88 9.73 11.46
CA ALA A 52 -35.62 8.49 11.29
C ALA A 52 -34.91 7.59 10.27
N GLY A 53 -34.97 6.27 10.46
CA GLY A 53 -34.38 5.28 9.56
C GLY A 53 -32.86 5.37 9.50
N THR A 54 -32.18 4.55 10.29
CA THR A 54 -30.70 4.51 10.33
C THR A 54 -30.21 3.22 9.70
N TRP A 55 -29.24 3.32 8.79
CA TRP A 55 -28.51 2.17 8.26
C TRP A 55 -27.02 2.41 8.37
N LYS A 56 -26.28 1.31 8.52
CA LYS A 56 -24.83 1.33 8.73
C LYS A 56 -24.16 0.47 7.69
N THR A 57 -22.99 0.90 7.28
CA THR A 57 -22.04 0.14 6.47
C THR A 57 -20.63 0.36 7.01
N THR A 58 -19.68 -0.44 6.54
CA THR A 58 -18.27 -0.29 6.90
C THR A 58 -17.49 0.16 5.66
N ALA A 59 -16.64 1.16 5.84
CA ALA A 59 -15.64 1.57 4.86
C ALA A 59 -14.26 1.17 5.36
N TYR A 60 -13.40 0.64 4.49
CA TYR A 60 -12.01 0.31 4.84
C TYR A 60 -11.02 1.42 4.45
N MET A 61 -11.52 2.47 3.81
CA MET A 61 -10.79 3.67 3.45
C MET A 61 -11.69 4.89 3.70
N SER A 62 -11.16 6.09 3.47
CA SER A 62 -11.86 7.37 3.71
C SER A 62 -12.81 7.79 2.58
N ASP A 63 -13.29 6.82 1.79
CA ASP A 63 -14.22 7.03 0.69
C ASP A 63 -15.01 5.75 0.33
N MET A 64 -16.07 5.92 -0.46
CA MET A 64 -16.87 4.84 -1.02
C MET A 64 -17.68 5.29 -2.25
N LEU A 65 -18.04 4.34 -3.10
CA LEU A 65 -19.03 4.51 -4.15
C LEU A 65 -20.39 4.00 -3.66
N LEU A 66 -21.42 4.83 -3.81
CA LEU A 66 -22.81 4.52 -3.50
C LEU A 66 -23.59 4.39 -4.81
N PRO A 67 -24.56 3.46 -4.93
CA PRO A 67 -25.39 3.37 -6.13
C PRO A 67 -26.41 4.51 -6.15
N GLU A 68 -26.63 5.19 -7.28
CA GLU A 68 -27.65 6.26 -7.41
C GLU A 68 -29.08 5.69 -7.55
N ASN A 69 -29.40 4.71 -6.71
CA ASN A 69 -30.65 3.99 -6.71
C ASN A 69 -31.07 3.58 -5.29
N GLY A 70 -32.19 2.88 -5.18
CA GLY A 70 -32.67 2.37 -3.89
C GLY A 70 -32.77 3.48 -2.85
N GLN A 71 -32.02 3.34 -1.76
CA GLN A 71 -32.00 4.29 -0.63
C GLN A 71 -31.30 5.62 -0.95
N PHE A 72 -30.49 5.67 -2.01
CA PHE A 72 -29.76 6.87 -2.44
C PHE A 72 -30.35 7.49 -3.72
N LYS A 73 -31.52 7.01 -4.18
CA LYS A 73 -32.23 7.59 -5.32
C LYS A 73 -32.68 9.04 -5.06
N ASP A 74 -33.05 9.31 -3.81
CA ASP A 74 -33.46 10.64 -3.35
C ASP A 74 -32.59 11.03 -2.16
N LEU A 75 -31.70 11.98 -2.39
CA LEU A 75 -30.75 12.48 -1.40
C LEU A 75 -31.34 13.58 -0.51
N GLN A 76 -32.56 14.04 -0.81
CA GLN A 76 -33.22 15.07 -0.01
C GLN A 76 -33.42 14.57 1.42
N GLU A 77 -33.04 15.41 2.40
CA GLU A 77 -33.13 15.09 3.84
C GLU A 77 -32.33 13.85 4.26
N LEU A 78 -31.42 13.36 3.41
CA LEU A 78 -30.51 12.28 3.73
C LEU A 78 -29.21 12.85 4.31
N TYR A 79 -28.80 12.32 5.46
CA TYR A 79 -27.60 12.69 6.18
C TYR A 79 -26.69 11.49 6.40
N TRP A 80 -25.41 11.76 6.63
CA TRP A 80 -24.42 10.76 6.92
C TRP A 80 -23.44 11.21 8.00
N GLN A 81 -22.80 10.22 8.63
CA GLN A 81 -21.75 10.34 9.63
C GLN A 81 -20.78 9.17 9.45
N GLU A 82 -19.50 9.41 9.69
CA GLU A 82 -18.51 8.36 9.91
C GLU A 82 -18.10 8.29 11.39
N LYS A 83 -17.47 7.17 11.74
CA LYS A 83 -16.73 6.98 12.99
C LYS A 83 -15.50 6.08 12.74
N PRO A 84 -14.27 6.52 13.06
CA PRO A 84 -13.07 5.73 12.86
C PRO A 84 -12.92 4.63 13.91
N LEU A 85 -12.54 3.44 13.45
CA LEU A 85 -12.37 2.24 14.25
C LEU A 85 -10.98 1.64 14.09
N ASP A 86 -10.50 0.99 15.14
CA ASP A 86 -9.33 0.11 15.07
C ASP A 86 -9.68 -1.25 14.41
N PHE A 87 -8.68 -2.13 14.33
CA PHE A 87 -8.81 -3.47 13.77
C PHE A 87 -9.90 -4.31 14.47
N ASP A 88 -9.95 -4.25 15.80
CA ASP A 88 -10.90 -5.00 16.62
C ASP A 88 -12.32 -4.38 16.58
N GLY A 89 -12.48 -3.22 15.95
CA GLY A 89 -13.76 -2.51 15.81
C GLY A 89 -14.06 -1.56 16.96
N TYR A 90 -13.08 -1.24 17.80
CA TYR A 90 -13.24 -0.22 18.84
C TYR A 90 -13.05 1.18 18.27
N PRO A 91 -13.83 2.17 18.74
CA PRO A 91 -13.65 3.55 18.34
C PRO A 91 -12.29 4.11 18.75
N ILE A 92 -11.60 4.74 17.80
CA ILE A 92 -10.36 5.50 18.08
C ILE A 92 -10.57 7.01 18.07
N GLY A 93 -11.73 7.45 17.60
CA GLY A 93 -12.14 8.84 17.53
C GLY A 93 -13.64 9.04 17.80
N ALA A 94 -14.04 10.30 17.91
CA ALA A 94 -15.45 10.65 18.01
C ALA A 94 -16.15 10.41 16.66
N GLU A 95 -17.45 10.08 16.73
CA GLU A 95 -18.30 10.11 15.54
C GLU A 95 -18.38 11.55 15.01
N SER A 96 -18.33 11.70 13.70
CA SER A 96 -18.45 13.00 13.05
C SER A 96 -19.82 13.64 13.25
N SER A 97 -19.85 14.97 13.10
CA SER A 97 -21.09 15.73 12.97
C SER A 97 -21.89 15.25 11.76
N SER A 98 -23.20 15.10 11.92
CA SER A 98 -24.12 14.80 10.82
C SER A 98 -24.05 15.84 9.71
N ARG A 99 -23.94 15.38 8.46
CA ARG A 99 -23.84 16.23 7.26
C ARG A 99 -24.86 15.80 6.21
N PRO A 100 -25.48 16.74 5.48
CA PRO A 100 -26.32 16.41 4.33
C PRO A 100 -25.53 15.62 3.28
N LEU A 101 -26.07 14.50 2.82
CA LEU A 101 -25.41 13.63 1.84
C LEU A 101 -25.34 14.30 0.47
N GLU A 102 -26.41 14.99 0.04
CA GLU A 102 -26.47 15.69 -1.26
C GLU A 102 -25.28 16.65 -1.48
N SER A 103 -24.88 17.40 -0.45
CA SER A 103 -23.74 18.32 -0.53
C SER A 103 -22.38 17.66 -0.27
N SER A 104 -22.36 16.37 0.03
CA SER A 104 -21.15 15.61 0.39
C SER A 104 -20.68 14.63 -0.69
N VAL A 105 -21.51 14.39 -1.71
CA VAL A 105 -21.22 13.42 -2.78
C VAL A 105 -20.92 14.10 -4.11
N THR A 106 -20.12 13.43 -4.94
CA THR A 106 -19.88 13.81 -6.33
C THR A 106 -20.42 12.74 -7.27
N PRO A 107 -21.27 13.06 -8.26
CA PRO A 107 -21.75 12.09 -9.23
C PRO A 107 -20.61 11.49 -10.08
N VAL A 108 -20.69 10.18 -10.32
CA VAL A 108 -19.78 9.39 -11.15
C VAL A 108 -20.63 8.72 -12.22
N SER A 109 -20.43 9.13 -13.48
CA SER A 109 -21.28 8.73 -14.61
C SER A 109 -21.00 7.31 -15.15
N ARG A 110 -20.07 6.59 -14.52
CA ARG A 110 -19.56 5.31 -15.01
C ARG A 110 -19.64 4.27 -13.90
N ASN A 111 -20.44 3.23 -14.13
CA ASN A 111 -20.45 2.07 -13.24
C ASN A 111 -19.18 1.23 -13.46
N ALA A 112 -18.15 1.55 -12.68
CA ALA A 112 -16.87 0.87 -12.62
C ALA A 112 -16.15 1.24 -11.31
N PRO A 113 -15.16 0.46 -10.86
CA PRO A 113 -14.29 0.90 -9.79
C PRO A 113 -13.61 2.22 -10.15
N LEU A 114 -13.41 3.09 -9.17
CA LEU A 114 -12.82 4.42 -9.37
C LEU A 114 -11.33 4.38 -9.01
N PRO A 115 -10.40 4.46 -10.00
CA PRO A 115 -8.97 4.52 -9.73
C PRO A 115 -8.62 5.69 -8.80
N ARG A 116 -7.79 5.44 -7.78
CA ARG A 116 -7.22 6.50 -6.96
C ARG A 116 -6.24 7.35 -7.79
N PRO A 117 -6.00 8.62 -7.41
CA PRO A 117 -5.04 9.47 -8.10
C PRO A 117 -3.65 8.84 -8.18
N ASP A 118 -2.96 9.12 -9.30
CA ASP A 118 -1.54 8.82 -9.45
C ASP A 118 -0.71 9.74 -8.56
N ARG A 119 0.01 9.17 -7.59
CA ARG A 119 0.93 9.91 -6.74
C ARG A 119 2.40 9.68 -7.10
N SER A 120 2.68 9.05 -8.25
CA SER A 120 4.05 8.71 -8.65
C SER A 120 4.97 9.92 -8.91
N GLY A 121 4.39 11.08 -9.18
CA GLY A 121 5.12 12.35 -9.30
C GLY A 121 5.38 13.07 -7.97
N GLU A 122 4.81 12.59 -6.86
CA GLU A 122 5.09 13.11 -5.53
C GLU A 122 6.38 12.51 -4.96
N ARG A 123 7.00 13.21 -4.00
CA ARG A 123 8.19 12.70 -3.33
C ARG A 123 7.90 11.35 -2.66
N GLY A 124 8.76 10.37 -2.93
CA GLY A 124 8.61 9.00 -2.43
C GLY A 124 7.57 8.15 -3.16
N GLY A 125 6.85 8.70 -4.16
CA GLY A 125 5.84 7.99 -4.94
C GLY A 125 6.36 7.29 -6.19
N ALA A 126 7.63 7.53 -6.55
CA ALA A 126 8.31 6.81 -7.61
C ALA A 126 8.53 5.34 -7.21
N LEU A 127 7.65 4.42 -7.64
CA LEU A 127 7.70 2.98 -7.31
C LEU A 127 8.08 2.16 -8.55
N LEU A 128 9.13 1.34 -8.46
CA LEU A 128 9.49 0.38 -9.51
C LEU A 128 8.45 -0.74 -9.63
N TYR A 129 7.89 -1.20 -8.51
CA TYR A 129 6.78 -2.14 -8.45
C TYR A 129 5.50 -1.34 -8.16
N PRO A 130 4.63 -1.10 -9.15
CA PRO A 130 3.45 -0.30 -8.92
C PRO A 130 2.40 -1.03 -8.09
N VAL A 131 1.64 -0.25 -7.33
CA VAL A 131 0.37 -0.70 -6.75
C VAL A 131 -0.77 0.13 -7.34
N TYR A 132 -1.77 -0.56 -7.88
CA TYR A 132 -2.94 0.06 -8.47
C TYR A 132 -4.10 0.01 -7.48
N SER A 133 -4.38 1.17 -6.88
CA SER A 133 -5.44 1.33 -5.87
C SER A 133 -6.71 1.92 -6.48
N TYR A 134 -7.88 1.44 -6.05
CA TYR A 134 -9.17 1.91 -6.55
C TYR A 134 -10.28 1.74 -5.51
N ILE A 135 -11.36 2.50 -5.68
CA ILE A 135 -12.58 2.36 -4.87
C ILE A 135 -13.50 1.37 -5.58
N GLY A 136 -13.89 0.31 -4.88
CA GLY A 136 -14.80 -0.71 -5.40
C GLY A 136 -16.18 -0.16 -5.73
N ASN A 137 -16.76 -0.59 -6.86
CA ASN A 137 -18.15 -0.27 -7.18
C ASN A 137 -19.12 -1.23 -6.48
N PRO A 138 -20.34 -0.77 -6.11
CA PRO A 138 -21.34 -1.61 -5.46
C PRO A 138 -21.64 -2.89 -6.25
N GLY A 139 -21.75 -4.02 -5.54
CA GLY A 139 -22.05 -5.33 -6.12
C GLY A 139 -20.83 -6.12 -6.61
N ALA A 140 -19.61 -5.55 -6.52
CA ALA A 140 -18.38 -6.28 -6.81
C ALA A 140 -17.92 -7.14 -5.62
N SER A 141 -17.62 -8.40 -5.89
CA SER A 141 -17.03 -9.38 -4.96
C SER A 141 -15.56 -9.65 -5.27
N SER A 142 -15.14 -9.36 -6.50
CA SER A 142 -13.74 -9.40 -6.94
C SER A 142 -13.52 -8.38 -8.05
N TYR A 143 -12.28 -8.26 -8.50
CA TYR A 143 -11.87 -7.32 -9.53
C TYR A 143 -11.00 -8.01 -10.57
N GLU A 144 -10.91 -7.38 -11.73
CA GLU A 144 -9.96 -7.74 -12.78
C GLU A 144 -9.20 -6.48 -13.19
N ILE A 145 -7.89 -6.62 -13.30
CA ILE A 145 -6.95 -5.55 -13.66
C ILE A 145 -6.39 -5.82 -15.04
N GLU A 146 -6.32 -4.78 -15.86
CA GLU A 146 -5.50 -4.79 -17.08
C GLU A 146 -4.40 -3.74 -16.97
N VAL A 147 -3.17 -4.17 -17.22
CA VAL A 147 -2.02 -3.32 -17.47
C VAL A 147 -1.73 -3.33 -18.97
N LEU A 148 -1.55 -2.16 -19.55
CA LEU A 148 -1.58 -1.93 -21.00
C LEU A 148 -0.31 -1.20 -21.48
N SER A 149 0.22 -1.65 -22.61
CA SER A 149 1.37 -1.01 -23.29
C SER A 149 1.02 0.29 -24.02
N ALA A 150 -0.25 0.53 -24.30
CA ALA A 150 -0.76 1.73 -24.94
C ALA A 150 -2.16 2.06 -24.42
N TYR A 151 -2.67 3.24 -24.77
CA TYR A 151 -4.04 3.61 -24.45
C TYR A 151 -5.01 2.63 -25.14
N PRO A 152 -6.01 2.07 -24.43
CA PRO A 152 -6.88 1.03 -24.98
C PRO A 152 -7.66 1.56 -26.19
N GLU A 153 -7.84 0.69 -27.17
CA GLU A 153 -8.59 0.95 -28.41
C GLU A 153 -10.08 1.24 -28.15
N ASN A 154 -10.60 0.76 -27.02
CA ASN A 154 -11.96 1.01 -26.56
C ASN A 154 -11.98 1.20 -25.04
N THR A 155 -12.55 2.32 -24.59
CA THR A 155 -12.72 2.63 -23.16
C THR A 155 -14.03 2.11 -22.59
N GLU A 156 -14.99 1.71 -23.41
CA GLU A 156 -16.32 1.30 -22.96
C GLU A 156 -16.50 -0.23 -22.97
N GLY A 157 -17.43 -0.69 -22.15
CA GLY A 157 -17.81 -2.10 -22.04
C GLY A 157 -16.78 -2.95 -21.31
N THR A 158 -16.79 -4.24 -21.65
CA THR A 158 -16.12 -5.30 -20.88
C THR A 158 -15.10 -6.08 -21.71
N ALA A 159 -14.89 -5.72 -22.98
CA ALA A 159 -13.90 -6.39 -23.81
C ALA A 159 -12.48 -6.04 -23.32
N PRO A 160 -11.56 -7.02 -23.23
CA PRO A 160 -10.16 -6.76 -22.93
C PRO A 160 -9.50 -5.98 -24.07
N SER A 161 -8.40 -5.29 -23.78
CA SER A 161 -7.65 -4.52 -24.78
C SER A 161 -6.61 -5.38 -25.49
N MET A 162 -6.40 -5.15 -26.79
CA MET A 162 -5.30 -5.75 -27.54
C MET A 162 -3.90 -5.34 -27.04
N TYR A 163 -3.81 -4.28 -26.22
CA TYR A 163 -2.54 -3.78 -25.65
C TYR A 163 -2.19 -4.40 -24.28
N HIS A 164 -2.93 -5.42 -23.84
CA HIS A 164 -2.72 -6.10 -22.56
C HIS A 164 -1.30 -6.70 -22.42
N ILE A 165 -0.63 -6.35 -21.33
CA ILE A 165 0.74 -6.78 -20.99
C ILE A 165 0.88 -7.29 -19.54
N GLY A 166 -0.23 -7.42 -18.81
CA GLY A 166 -0.24 -7.90 -17.43
C GLY A 166 -1.50 -7.49 -16.68
N GLY A 167 -1.58 -7.84 -15.41
CA GLY A 167 -2.80 -7.77 -14.62
C GLY A 167 -3.42 -9.15 -14.44
N GLY A 168 -4.68 -9.18 -14.02
CA GLY A 168 -5.39 -10.40 -13.70
C GLY A 168 -6.46 -10.19 -12.65
N ASP A 169 -7.02 -11.31 -12.20
CA ASP A 169 -8.06 -11.34 -11.18
C ASP A 169 -7.50 -11.10 -9.78
N PHE A 170 -8.21 -10.30 -9.00
CA PHE A 170 -7.81 -9.94 -7.65
C PHE A 170 -9.01 -9.70 -6.74
N LEU A 171 -8.85 -9.95 -5.45
CA LEU A 171 -9.96 -9.86 -4.49
C LEU A 171 -10.11 -8.46 -3.87
N TYR A 172 -9.00 -7.77 -3.68
CA TYR A 172 -8.96 -6.53 -2.92
C TYR A 172 -8.88 -5.30 -3.82
N THR A 173 -8.74 -4.13 -3.21
CA THR A 173 -8.75 -2.83 -3.88
C THR A 173 -7.37 -2.26 -4.20
N ASP A 174 -6.32 -3.02 -3.89
CA ASP A 174 -4.91 -2.64 -4.07
C ASP A 174 -4.16 -3.77 -4.78
N PHE A 175 -4.05 -3.68 -6.10
CA PHE A 175 -3.35 -4.70 -6.89
C PHE A 175 -1.85 -4.43 -6.90
N TYR A 176 -1.06 -5.37 -6.37
CA TYR A 176 0.41 -5.33 -6.38
C TYR A 176 0.92 -5.95 -7.68
N ASP A 177 1.44 -5.13 -8.59
CA ASP A 177 2.06 -5.59 -9.84
C ASP A 177 3.42 -6.22 -9.50
N ASP A 178 3.56 -7.51 -9.74
CA ASP A 178 4.79 -8.26 -9.44
C ASP A 178 5.88 -8.07 -10.50
N THR A 179 5.57 -7.29 -11.54
CA THR A 179 6.46 -6.97 -12.65
C THR A 179 6.97 -5.54 -12.50
N PRO A 180 8.30 -5.31 -12.50
CA PRO A 180 8.83 -3.94 -12.46
C PRO A 180 8.39 -3.17 -13.70
N ARG A 181 7.93 -1.92 -13.52
CA ARG A 181 7.44 -1.05 -14.62
C ARG A 181 8.25 0.23 -14.70
N PHE A 182 8.63 0.60 -15.92
CA PHE A 182 9.17 1.91 -16.28
C PHE A 182 8.82 2.22 -17.74
N GLY A 183 9.00 3.46 -18.15
CA GLY A 183 8.48 3.99 -19.42
C GLY A 183 7.07 4.54 -19.26
N THR A 184 6.22 4.33 -20.26
CA THR A 184 4.80 4.72 -20.22
C THR A 184 3.94 3.48 -20.35
N TRP A 185 2.96 3.35 -19.47
CA TRP A 185 1.94 2.31 -19.53
C TRP A 185 0.62 2.87 -19.03
N TYR A 186 -0.45 2.10 -19.20
CA TYR A 186 -1.77 2.43 -18.69
C TYR A 186 -2.29 1.26 -17.88
N TRP A 187 -3.23 1.52 -16.99
CA TRP A 187 -3.95 0.45 -16.31
C TRP A 187 -5.42 0.79 -16.16
N ARG A 188 -6.27 -0.22 -16.07
CA ARG A 188 -7.71 -0.10 -15.77
C ARG A 188 -8.19 -1.30 -14.97
N VAL A 189 -9.36 -1.16 -14.35
CA VAL A 189 -9.94 -2.15 -13.45
C VAL A 189 -11.44 -2.27 -13.67
N ARG A 190 -12.01 -3.47 -13.50
CA ARG A 190 -13.46 -3.67 -13.44
C ARG A 190 -13.85 -4.52 -12.24
N GLY A 191 -15.06 -4.32 -11.74
CA GLY A 191 -15.65 -5.17 -10.70
C GLY A 191 -16.36 -6.39 -11.29
N LYS A 192 -16.33 -7.50 -10.56
CA LYS A 192 -16.99 -8.77 -10.89
C LYS A 192 -17.85 -9.25 -9.72
N ASP A 193 -19.01 -9.82 -10.01
CA ASP A 193 -19.89 -10.42 -9.01
C ASP A 193 -19.33 -11.77 -8.49
N GLU A 194 -20.08 -12.46 -7.63
CA GLU A 194 -19.68 -13.76 -7.06
C GLU A 194 -19.56 -14.85 -8.12
N GLU A 195 -20.33 -14.75 -9.21
CA GLU A 195 -20.29 -15.66 -10.36
C GLU A 195 -19.17 -15.30 -11.36
N GLY A 196 -18.47 -14.19 -11.15
CA GLY A 196 -17.39 -13.71 -12.01
C GLY A 196 -17.86 -12.91 -13.23
N ASN A 197 -19.14 -12.54 -13.31
CA ASN A 197 -19.64 -11.66 -14.35
C ASN A 197 -19.27 -10.20 -14.06
N PRO A 198 -19.03 -9.36 -15.08
CA PRO A 198 -18.81 -7.94 -14.89
C PRO A 198 -20.03 -7.25 -14.24
N VAL A 199 -19.80 -6.50 -13.16
CA VAL A 199 -20.84 -5.68 -12.48
C VAL A 199 -21.12 -4.38 -13.24
N GLY A 200 -20.15 -3.95 -14.03
CA GLY A 200 -20.20 -2.74 -14.82
C GLY A 200 -19.22 -2.86 -15.99
N GLN A 201 -18.52 -1.79 -16.30
CA GLN A 201 -17.49 -1.78 -17.34
C GLN A 201 -16.08 -1.68 -16.76
N TRP A 202 -15.06 -1.78 -17.63
CA TRP A 202 -14.00 -0.77 -17.70
C TRP A 202 -13.94 0.26 -16.57
N SER A 203 -12.86 0.55 -15.85
CA SER A 203 -12.58 1.92 -15.38
C SER A 203 -11.97 2.73 -16.53
N LEU A 204 -11.92 4.07 -16.43
CA LEU A 204 -11.13 4.82 -17.41
C LEU A 204 -9.64 4.47 -17.22
N PRO A 205 -8.89 4.27 -18.31
CA PRO A 205 -7.48 3.94 -18.20
C PRO A 205 -6.70 5.08 -17.56
N GLN A 206 -5.98 4.79 -16.49
CA GLN A 206 -5.07 5.74 -15.85
C GLN A 206 -3.67 5.56 -16.45
N LYS A 207 -3.10 6.65 -16.97
CA LYS A 207 -1.71 6.68 -17.45
C LYS A 207 -0.76 6.62 -16.25
N ARG A 208 0.28 5.81 -16.37
CA ARG A 208 1.47 5.84 -15.51
C ARG A 208 2.68 6.15 -16.36
N GLN A 209 3.61 6.93 -15.81
CA GLN A 209 4.85 7.23 -16.48
C GLN A 209 5.98 7.32 -15.47
N PHE A 210 7.04 6.59 -15.73
CA PHE A 210 8.17 6.49 -14.83
C PHE A 210 9.47 6.38 -15.64
N SER A 211 10.51 7.09 -15.24
CA SER A 211 11.80 7.14 -15.94
C SER A 211 12.87 6.45 -15.11
N THR A 212 13.84 5.80 -15.75
CA THR A 212 15.05 5.32 -15.08
C THR A 212 16.07 6.43 -14.82
N GLU A 213 15.90 7.58 -15.48
CA GLU A 213 16.74 8.76 -15.33
C GLU A 213 16.21 9.73 -14.26
N GLY A 214 17.11 10.51 -13.66
CA GLY A 214 16.77 11.60 -12.74
C GLY A 214 16.91 11.27 -11.25
N TYR A 215 17.34 10.05 -10.92
CA TYR A 215 17.56 9.62 -9.54
C TYR A 215 19.05 9.52 -9.21
N THR A 216 19.44 10.07 -8.07
CA THR A 216 20.81 9.90 -7.53
C THR A 216 20.86 8.84 -6.43
N ILE A 217 19.75 8.65 -5.72
CA ILE A 217 19.61 7.78 -4.56
C ILE A 217 18.41 6.86 -4.77
N GLY A 218 18.59 5.56 -4.56
CA GLY A 218 17.50 4.57 -4.54
C GLY A 218 17.28 3.94 -3.17
N LEU A 219 16.06 3.50 -2.92
CA LEU A 219 15.65 2.74 -1.73
C LEU A 219 15.44 1.28 -2.14
N PHE A 220 16.27 0.36 -1.65
CA PHE A 220 16.22 -1.05 -2.02
C PHE A 220 15.85 -1.92 -0.83
N GLY A 221 14.79 -2.71 -0.95
CA GLY A 221 14.29 -3.48 0.18
C GLY A 221 13.09 -4.36 -0.09
N ASP A 222 12.45 -4.77 1.00
CA ASP A 222 11.21 -5.54 1.02
C ASP A 222 9.97 -4.64 1.17
N SER A 223 8.88 -5.17 1.73
CA SER A 223 7.62 -4.44 1.97
C SER A 223 7.78 -3.23 2.89
N ILE A 224 8.74 -3.21 3.82
CA ILE A 224 8.97 -2.05 4.69
C ILE A 224 9.43 -0.85 3.85
N THR A 225 10.24 -1.13 2.82
CA THR A 225 10.72 -0.14 1.83
C THR A 225 9.65 0.17 0.79
N HIS A 226 8.95 -0.85 0.28
CA HIS A 226 7.91 -0.67 -0.71
C HIS A 226 6.82 0.30 -0.23
N GLY A 227 6.43 0.22 1.04
CA GLY A 227 5.48 1.14 1.68
C GLY A 227 4.22 0.44 2.17
N GLY A 228 3.31 1.22 2.78
CA GLY A 228 2.11 0.73 3.45
C GLY A 228 2.29 0.56 4.96
N GLY A 229 1.15 0.37 5.65
CA GLY A 229 1.06 0.18 7.11
C GLY A 229 -0.33 0.53 7.66
N ARG A 230 -0.71 -0.04 8.81
CA ARG A 230 -2.06 -0.08 9.43
C ARG A 230 -3.25 -0.59 8.60
N MET A 231 -2.96 -1.58 7.77
CA MET A 231 -3.85 -2.67 7.27
C MET A 231 -5.03 -2.33 6.37
N SER A 232 -4.99 -1.20 5.68
CA SER A 232 -5.69 -1.05 4.39
C SER A 232 -4.93 -0.14 3.43
N TYR A 233 -3.84 0.47 3.85
CA TYR A 233 -3.04 1.40 3.05
C TYR A 233 -1.87 0.69 2.38
N GLY A 234 -1.74 0.89 1.07
CA GLY A 234 -0.69 0.31 0.24
C GLY A 234 0.45 1.30 -0.06
N PRO A 235 1.44 0.89 -0.87
CA PRO A 235 2.53 1.74 -1.34
C PRO A 235 2.13 3.06 -2.01
N ASN A 236 0.93 3.15 -2.59
CA ASN A 236 0.41 4.41 -3.17
C ASN A 236 -0.07 5.41 -2.09
N ASP A 237 -0.24 4.97 -0.85
CA ASP A 237 -0.55 5.81 0.32
C ASP A 237 0.76 6.30 0.95
N LEU A 238 1.30 7.37 0.37
CA LEU A 238 2.66 7.87 0.66
C LEU A 238 2.87 8.26 2.12
N GLU A 239 1.80 8.49 2.88
CA GLU A 239 1.88 8.72 4.32
C GLU A 239 2.52 7.55 5.08
N TYR A 240 2.47 6.34 4.50
CA TYR A 240 3.12 5.11 4.98
C TYR A 240 4.41 4.75 4.24
N SER A 241 5.00 5.69 3.51
CA SER A 241 6.31 5.57 2.89
C SER A 241 7.30 6.44 3.65
N TYR A 242 8.41 5.87 4.14
CA TYR A 242 9.46 6.69 4.73
C TYR A 242 10.15 7.55 3.66
N GLY A 243 10.13 7.12 2.39
CA GLY A 243 10.64 7.88 1.24
C GLY A 243 9.91 9.20 1.02
N HIS A 244 8.64 9.28 1.43
CA HIS A 244 7.84 10.50 1.34
C HIS A 244 8.34 11.62 2.25
N TYR A 245 8.93 11.26 3.40
CA TYR A 245 9.42 12.18 4.41
C TYR A 245 10.93 12.50 4.29
N LEU A 246 11.61 12.00 3.24
CA LEU A 246 13.00 12.34 3.00
C LEU A 246 13.12 13.78 2.47
N ASP A 247 14.25 14.44 2.75
CA ASP A 247 14.51 15.81 2.29
C ASP A 247 14.97 15.88 0.82
N PHE A 248 15.11 14.73 0.17
CA PHE A 248 15.65 14.55 -1.17
C PHE A 248 14.83 13.52 -1.96
N ASP A 249 14.93 13.57 -3.28
CA ASP A 249 14.17 12.67 -4.15
C ASP A 249 14.84 11.30 -4.27
N THR A 250 14.02 10.25 -4.26
CA THR A 250 14.46 8.85 -4.35
C THR A 250 13.56 8.06 -5.27
N ILE A 251 14.11 6.96 -5.83
CA ILE A 251 13.33 5.88 -6.44
C ILE A 251 13.16 4.75 -5.43
N ASN A 252 11.92 4.34 -5.20
CA ASN A 252 11.59 3.17 -4.41
C ASN A 252 11.69 1.89 -5.26
N LEU A 253 12.68 1.07 -4.94
CA LEU A 253 12.96 -0.23 -5.52
C LEU A 253 12.52 -1.37 -4.58
N GLY A 254 11.67 -1.11 -3.59
CA GLY A 254 11.11 -2.12 -2.69
C GLY A 254 10.15 -3.06 -3.41
N ASP A 255 10.18 -4.34 -3.04
CA ASP A 255 9.23 -5.36 -3.52
C ASP A 255 8.67 -6.14 -2.32
N SER A 256 7.34 -6.12 -2.17
CA SER A 256 6.68 -6.68 -1.00
C SER A 256 6.88 -8.20 -0.91
N GLY A 257 7.13 -8.70 0.31
CA GLY A 257 7.34 -10.12 0.57
C GLY A 257 8.74 -10.66 0.20
N ASN A 258 9.63 -9.84 -0.37
CA ASN A 258 11.00 -10.26 -0.65
C ASN A 258 11.77 -10.60 0.63
N THR A 259 12.59 -11.64 0.55
CA THR A 259 13.68 -11.96 1.47
C THR A 259 14.96 -11.24 1.05
N SER A 260 15.99 -11.29 1.91
CA SER A 260 17.35 -10.84 1.56
C SER A 260 17.92 -11.56 0.33
N HIS A 261 17.56 -12.82 0.13
CA HIS A 261 18.01 -13.59 -1.04
C HIS A 261 17.34 -13.12 -2.32
N ASP A 262 16.01 -12.88 -2.30
CA ASP A 262 15.28 -12.34 -3.45
C ASP A 262 15.85 -10.97 -3.87
N MET A 263 16.27 -10.16 -2.90
CA MET A 263 16.96 -8.89 -3.14
C MET A 263 18.31 -9.08 -3.86
N VAL A 264 19.10 -10.11 -3.51
CA VAL A 264 20.32 -10.46 -4.24
C VAL A 264 20.00 -10.82 -5.68
N GLU A 265 19.01 -11.69 -5.89
CA GLU A 265 18.64 -12.21 -7.22
C GLU A 265 18.16 -11.10 -8.17
N ARG A 266 17.40 -10.13 -7.66
CA ARG A 266 16.84 -9.05 -8.49
C ARG A 266 17.72 -7.82 -8.64
N PHE A 267 18.85 -7.74 -7.94
CA PHE A 267 19.70 -6.53 -7.92
C PHE A 267 20.02 -6.03 -9.33
N ASP A 268 20.52 -6.90 -10.21
CA ASP A 268 20.99 -6.50 -11.54
C ASP A 268 19.85 -5.94 -12.40
N ARG A 269 18.65 -6.52 -12.27
CA ARG A 269 17.44 -6.10 -13.00
C ARG A 269 16.88 -4.79 -12.45
N ASP A 270 16.88 -4.63 -11.13
CA ASP A 270 16.09 -3.59 -10.47
C ASP A 270 16.90 -2.37 -10.08
N VAL A 271 18.23 -2.48 -9.91
CA VAL A 271 19.09 -1.38 -9.47
C VAL A 271 19.87 -0.78 -10.64
N LEU A 272 20.51 -1.61 -11.46
CA LEU A 272 21.45 -1.14 -12.48
C LEU A 272 20.83 -0.21 -13.54
N PRO A 273 19.58 -0.40 -14.01
CA PRO A 273 19.00 0.50 -15.00
C PRO A 273 18.92 1.97 -14.57
N PHE A 274 18.95 2.25 -13.27
CA PHE A 274 18.80 3.59 -12.70
C PHE A 274 20.11 4.37 -12.58
N HIS A 275 21.26 3.72 -12.82
CA HIS A 275 22.59 4.37 -12.75
C HIS A 275 22.81 5.19 -11.46
N LEU A 276 22.32 4.67 -10.33
CA LEU A 276 22.32 5.36 -9.04
C LEU A 276 23.75 5.61 -8.54
N LYS A 277 23.95 6.71 -7.81
CA LYS A 277 25.22 6.98 -7.10
C LYS A 277 25.23 6.37 -5.70
N TYR A 278 24.07 6.32 -5.05
CA TYR A 278 23.88 5.79 -3.70
C TYR A 278 22.69 4.84 -3.63
N LEU A 279 22.80 3.79 -2.83
CA LEU A 279 21.72 2.86 -2.57
C LEU A 279 21.51 2.70 -1.07
N LEU A 280 20.34 3.10 -0.57
CA LEU A 280 19.91 2.80 0.79
C LEU A 280 19.31 1.39 0.79
N ILE A 281 19.83 0.48 1.61
CA ILE A 281 19.48 -0.94 1.58
C ILE A 281 18.84 -1.32 2.93
N LEU A 282 17.55 -1.67 2.89
CA LEU A 282 16.79 -2.16 4.04
C LEU A 282 16.14 -3.50 3.70
N GLY A 283 16.73 -4.59 4.17
CA GLY A 283 16.22 -5.93 3.91
C GLY A 283 16.76 -6.98 4.87
N GLY A 284 15.95 -8.00 5.12
CA GLY A 284 16.29 -9.11 6.01
C GLY A 284 15.20 -9.43 7.04
N SER A 285 14.25 -8.52 7.29
CA SER A 285 13.16 -8.74 8.24
C SER A 285 12.33 -9.98 7.91
N ASN A 286 11.95 -10.16 6.62
CA ASN A 286 11.25 -11.36 6.15
C ASN A 286 12.09 -12.64 6.27
N SER A 287 13.38 -12.58 5.96
CA SER A 287 14.29 -13.73 6.11
C SER A 287 14.35 -14.18 7.56
N LEU A 288 14.65 -13.26 8.49
CA LEU A 288 14.87 -13.57 9.89
C LEU A 288 13.59 -14.03 10.59
N ARG A 289 12.46 -13.37 10.34
CA ARG A 289 11.16 -13.82 10.90
C ARG A 289 10.74 -15.19 10.34
N GLY A 290 11.14 -15.49 9.10
CA GLY A 290 10.93 -16.78 8.43
C GLY A 290 11.91 -17.87 8.83
N GLY A 291 12.87 -17.59 9.72
CA GLY A 291 13.81 -18.58 10.26
C GLY A 291 15.08 -18.78 9.44
N VAL A 292 15.37 -17.91 8.47
CA VAL A 292 16.66 -17.90 7.78
C VAL A 292 17.76 -17.51 8.79
N PRO A 293 18.87 -18.26 8.87
CA PRO A 293 19.94 -17.94 9.81
C PRO A 293 20.54 -16.55 9.53
N ALA A 294 20.87 -15.83 10.61
CA ALA A 294 21.42 -14.48 10.53
C ALA A 294 22.69 -14.39 9.67
N GLU A 295 23.51 -15.43 9.66
CA GLU A 295 24.71 -15.54 8.83
C GLU A 295 24.39 -15.54 7.34
N GLU A 296 23.24 -16.09 6.92
CA GLU A 296 22.85 -16.07 5.52
C GLU A 296 22.37 -14.68 5.11
N VAL A 297 21.56 -14.05 5.95
CA VAL A 297 21.13 -12.65 5.75
C VAL A 297 22.35 -11.71 5.69
N ILE A 298 23.36 -11.91 6.54
CA ILE A 298 24.61 -11.13 6.49
C ILE A 298 25.35 -11.36 5.17
N ARG A 299 25.43 -12.59 4.67
CA ARG A 299 26.05 -12.88 3.36
C ARG A 299 25.31 -12.22 2.21
N ASP A 300 23.98 -12.27 2.21
CA ASP A 300 23.15 -11.62 1.19
C ASP A 300 23.39 -10.09 1.18
N LEU A 301 23.41 -9.46 2.36
CA LEU A 301 23.71 -8.03 2.48
C LEU A 301 25.12 -7.70 1.96
N GLN A 302 26.12 -8.52 2.29
CA GLN A 302 27.48 -8.36 1.79
C GLN A 302 27.55 -8.49 0.26
N GLU A 303 26.79 -9.41 -0.33
CA GLU A 303 26.70 -9.60 -1.77
C GLU A 303 26.07 -8.40 -2.46
N ILE A 304 24.95 -7.88 -1.95
CA ILE A 304 24.33 -6.64 -2.46
C ILE A 304 25.33 -5.47 -2.39
N GLN A 305 26.04 -5.32 -1.28
CA GLN A 305 27.07 -4.30 -1.16
C GLN A 305 28.21 -4.49 -2.18
N GLN A 306 28.60 -5.73 -2.46
CA GLN A 306 29.64 -6.03 -3.45
C GLN A 306 29.17 -5.67 -4.86
N LYS A 307 27.97 -6.09 -5.25
CA LYS A 307 27.33 -5.71 -6.51
C LYS A 307 27.24 -4.19 -6.67
N CYS A 308 26.90 -3.45 -5.61
CA CYS A 308 26.96 -1.98 -5.63
C CYS A 308 28.35 -1.46 -5.99
N ARG A 309 29.39 -1.92 -5.27
CA ARG A 309 30.78 -1.46 -5.48
C ARG A 309 31.30 -1.79 -6.87
N ASP A 310 30.98 -2.97 -7.39
CA ASP A 310 31.39 -3.42 -8.73
C ASP A 310 30.82 -2.52 -9.84
N HIS A 311 29.68 -1.87 -9.57
CA HIS A 311 29.02 -0.94 -10.46
C HIS A 311 29.18 0.55 -10.08
N GLY A 312 30.10 0.87 -9.16
CA GLY A 312 30.38 2.24 -8.75
C GLY A 312 29.29 2.91 -7.90
N ILE A 313 28.36 2.12 -7.37
CA ILE A 313 27.29 2.57 -6.47
C ILE A 313 27.80 2.49 -5.02
N VAL A 314 27.56 3.52 -4.22
CA VAL A 314 27.89 3.51 -2.79
C VAL A 314 26.76 2.85 -2.00
N PRO A 315 26.97 1.65 -1.42
CA PRO A 315 25.94 1.01 -0.61
C PRO A 315 25.90 1.58 0.81
N ILE A 316 24.70 1.85 1.32
CA ILE A 316 24.45 2.33 2.68
C ILE A 316 23.40 1.42 3.30
N LEU A 317 23.78 0.63 4.29
CA LEU A 317 22.84 -0.27 4.96
C LEU A 317 21.96 0.48 5.96
N LEU A 318 20.70 0.11 6.07
CA LEU A 318 19.77 0.59 7.09
C LEU A 318 19.55 -0.53 8.12
N THR A 319 19.62 -0.20 9.42
CA THR A 319 19.34 -1.20 10.46
C THR A 319 17.86 -1.58 10.47
N LEU A 320 17.59 -2.86 10.67
CA LEU A 320 16.25 -3.42 10.67
C LEU A 320 15.45 -2.86 11.85
N PRO A 321 14.26 -2.25 11.62
CA PRO A 321 13.39 -1.81 12.70
C PRO A 321 12.91 -3.01 13.54
N PRO A 322 12.49 -2.79 14.79
CA PRO A 322 11.92 -3.84 15.62
C PRO A 322 10.63 -4.41 14.99
N ILE A 323 10.24 -5.61 15.40
CA ILE A 323 8.98 -6.25 14.98
C ILE A 323 8.16 -6.66 16.21
N ASN A 324 6.90 -7.01 16.02
CA ASN A 324 6.02 -7.53 17.05
C ASN A 324 5.40 -8.86 16.61
N PRO A 325 6.00 -10.00 17.03
CA PRO A 325 5.50 -11.32 16.68
C PRO A 325 4.02 -11.57 17.05
N SER A 326 3.55 -11.02 18.17
CA SER A 326 2.16 -11.21 18.61
C SER A 326 1.18 -10.47 17.70
N SER A 327 1.53 -9.27 17.24
CA SER A 327 0.71 -8.52 16.29
C SER A 327 0.75 -9.15 14.89
N ILE A 328 1.91 -9.67 14.48
CA ILE A 328 2.06 -10.42 13.21
C ILE A 328 1.15 -11.65 13.21
N ASP A 329 1.17 -12.45 14.28
CA ASP A 329 0.29 -13.63 14.42
C ASP A 329 -1.20 -13.23 14.47
N LYS A 330 -1.54 -12.15 15.18
CA LYS A 330 -2.90 -11.63 15.27
C LYS A 330 -3.46 -11.22 13.91
N VAL A 331 -2.66 -10.53 13.09
CA VAL A 331 -3.12 -9.89 11.85
C VAL A 331 -2.95 -10.80 10.63
N PHE A 332 -1.83 -11.50 10.51
CA PHE A 332 -1.50 -12.32 9.34
C PHE A 332 -1.69 -13.82 9.58
N HIS A 333 -1.86 -14.25 10.84
CA HIS A 333 -1.84 -15.67 11.21
C HIS A 333 -0.55 -16.39 10.78
N GLU A 334 0.56 -15.65 10.83
CA GLU A 334 1.89 -16.15 10.51
C GLU A 334 2.76 -16.23 11.77
N PRO A 335 3.36 -17.39 12.07
CA PRO A 335 4.30 -17.49 13.17
C PRO A 335 5.61 -16.75 12.83
N THR A 336 6.24 -16.20 13.86
CA THR A 336 7.63 -15.71 13.78
C THR A 336 8.57 -16.79 14.32
N ALA A 337 9.67 -17.03 13.63
CA ALA A 337 10.65 -18.06 13.99
C ALA A 337 11.18 -17.93 15.42
N GLU A 338 11.44 -19.07 16.07
CA GLU A 338 12.11 -19.10 17.36
C GLU A 338 13.50 -18.47 17.27
N GLY A 339 13.89 -17.67 18.27
CA GLY A 339 15.19 -16.99 18.28
C GLY A 339 15.31 -15.79 17.32
N TRP A 340 14.21 -15.33 16.70
CA TRP A 340 14.20 -14.16 15.81
C TRP A 340 14.90 -12.95 16.43
N GLU A 341 14.74 -12.71 17.73
CA GLU A 341 15.29 -11.53 18.40
C GLU A 341 16.82 -11.53 18.41
N GLU A 342 17.43 -12.70 18.69
CA GLU A 342 18.89 -12.88 18.61
C GLU A 342 19.37 -12.70 17.17
N ALA A 343 18.61 -13.23 16.20
CA ALA A 343 18.93 -13.12 14.79
C ALA A 343 18.91 -11.65 14.31
N PHE A 344 17.88 -10.89 14.68
CA PHE A 344 17.79 -9.43 14.43
C PHE A 344 18.94 -8.68 15.11
N ARG A 345 19.24 -8.98 16.38
CA ARG A 345 20.35 -8.35 17.11
C ARG A 345 21.69 -8.60 16.40
N LYS A 346 21.91 -9.83 15.94
CA LYS A 346 23.13 -10.21 15.22
C LYS A 346 23.27 -9.52 13.88
N VAL A 347 22.21 -9.47 13.06
CA VAL A 347 22.22 -8.76 11.77
C VAL A 347 22.42 -7.26 11.99
N ASN A 348 21.69 -6.64 12.91
CA ASN A 348 21.86 -5.22 13.22
C ASN A 348 23.24 -4.89 13.80
N ALA A 349 23.84 -5.79 14.61
CA ALA A 349 25.21 -5.63 15.06
C ALA A 349 26.20 -5.67 13.89
N PHE A 350 26.00 -6.56 12.91
CA PHE A 350 26.79 -6.55 11.68
C PHE A 350 26.60 -5.25 10.88
N ILE A 351 25.36 -4.83 10.63
CA ILE A 351 25.06 -3.59 9.88
C ILE A 351 25.80 -2.40 10.47
N ARG A 352 25.84 -2.29 11.81
CA ARG A 352 26.54 -1.20 12.52
C ARG A 352 28.07 -1.19 12.33
N THR A 353 28.66 -2.27 11.80
CA THR A 353 30.08 -2.31 11.43
C THR A 353 30.36 -1.82 10.00
N GLN A 354 29.31 -1.60 9.21
CA GLN A 354 29.38 -1.22 7.80
C GLN A 354 29.08 0.28 7.61
N PRO A 355 29.27 0.85 6.40
CA PRO A 355 28.63 2.10 6.03
C PRO A 355 27.10 1.99 6.19
N HIS A 356 26.55 2.64 7.21
CA HIS A 356 25.15 2.44 7.61
C HIS A 356 24.50 3.72 8.17
N ILE A 357 23.16 3.72 8.20
CA ILE A 357 22.34 4.64 8.98
C ILE A 357 21.52 3.80 9.97
N ASP A 358 21.58 4.12 11.26
CA ASP A 358 20.88 3.36 12.30
C ASP A 358 19.41 3.78 12.45
N THR A 359 18.57 3.36 11.51
CA THR A 359 17.11 3.57 11.54
C THR A 359 16.44 2.88 12.72
N ALA A 360 16.96 1.76 13.21
CA ALA A 360 16.47 1.07 14.40
C ALA A 360 16.63 1.89 15.69
N ALA A 361 17.63 2.78 15.76
CA ALA A 361 17.82 3.66 16.92
C ALA A 361 16.68 4.68 17.13
N ALA A 362 15.80 4.85 16.13
CA ALA A 362 14.57 5.62 16.26
C ALA A 362 13.55 5.00 17.23
N PHE A 363 13.74 3.74 17.62
CA PHE A 363 12.82 2.96 18.43
C PHE A 363 13.53 2.57 19.73
N LEU A 364 13.10 3.16 20.85
CA LEU A 364 13.72 2.97 22.18
C LEU A 364 13.31 1.65 22.87
N TYR A 365 12.75 0.71 22.12
CA TYR A 365 12.17 -0.52 22.66
C TYR A 365 13.13 -1.70 22.47
N ASP A 366 13.15 -2.64 23.40
CA ASP A 366 13.97 -3.87 23.38
C ASP A 366 13.54 -4.80 22.22
N ASN A 367 13.81 -4.41 20.98
CA ASN A 367 13.44 -5.08 19.72
C ASN A 367 11.94 -5.38 19.51
N LEU A 368 11.05 -4.92 20.40
CA LEU A 368 9.61 -5.10 20.28
C LEU A 368 8.92 -3.85 19.77
N MET A 369 8.33 -3.93 18.57
CA MET A 369 7.60 -2.81 17.99
C MET A 369 6.25 -2.59 18.71
N PRO A 370 5.96 -1.38 19.23
CA PRO A 370 4.63 -1.11 19.79
C PRO A 370 3.54 -1.12 18.71
N GLU A 371 2.35 -1.62 19.05
CA GLU A 371 1.20 -1.66 18.14
C GLU A 371 0.77 -0.28 17.61
N HIS A 372 1.04 0.80 18.34
CA HIS A 372 0.72 2.15 17.87
C HIS A 372 1.72 2.68 16.83
N LEU A 373 2.84 1.98 16.59
CA LEU A 373 3.85 2.32 15.60
C LEU A 373 3.90 1.31 14.44
N ALA A 374 3.34 0.12 14.61
CA ALA A 374 3.07 -0.84 13.55
C ALA A 374 1.96 -1.77 14.04
N LEU A 375 0.71 -1.51 13.66
CA LEU A 375 -0.42 -2.31 14.14
C LEU A 375 -0.29 -3.79 13.81
N ASP A 376 0.25 -4.09 12.63
CA ASP A 376 0.47 -5.46 12.17
C ASP A 376 1.77 -6.08 12.69
N GLY A 377 2.55 -5.32 13.46
CA GLY A 377 3.82 -5.72 14.04
C GLY A 377 5.00 -5.78 13.06
N LEU A 378 4.83 -5.44 11.78
CA LEU A 378 5.89 -5.54 10.79
C LEU A 378 6.09 -4.24 10.00
N HIS A 379 5.01 -3.66 9.49
CA HIS A 379 5.06 -2.46 8.66
C HIS A 379 4.82 -1.23 9.53
N GLY A 380 5.85 -0.39 9.64
CA GLY A 380 5.74 0.85 10.40
C GLY A 380 4.59 1.74 9.90
N ASP A 381 3.76 2.21 10.83
CA ASP A 381 2.71 3.18 10.57
C ASP A 381 3.33 4.58 10.33
N VAL A 382 2.48 5.57 10.03
CA VAL A 382 2.89 6.95 9.67
C VAL A 382 4.00 7.51 10.57
N GLU A 383 3.84 7.40 11.89
CA GLU A 383 4.81 7.91 12.86
C GLU A 383 6.14 7.14 12.81
N ALA A 384 6.12 5.82 12.66
CA ALA A 384 7.34 5.03 12.52
C ALA A 384 8.10 5.40 11.23
N LYS A 385 7.38 5.60 10.11
CA LYS A 385 7.96 6.00 8.83
C LYS A 385 8.62 7.38 8.92
N LYS A 386 8.01 8.34 9.61
CA LYS A 386 8.61 9.65 9.91
C LYS A 386 9.89 9.52 10.72
N ARG A 387 9.88 8.72 11.78
CA ARG A 387 11.08 8.53 12.61
C ARG A 387 12.24 7.87 11.85
N MET A 388 11.94 6.91 10.98
CA MET A 388 12.95 6.31 10.09
C MET A 388 13.52 7.36 9.12
N ALA A 389 12.66 8.14 8.47
CA ALA A 389 13.08 9.20 7.55
C ALA A 389 13.92 10.27 8.25
N ASP A 390 13.54 10.66 9.47
CA ASP A 390 14.30 11.57 10.32
C ASP A 390 15.73 11.09 10.57
N MET A 391 15.93 9.80 10.86
CA MET A 391 17.27 9.23 11.01
C MET A 391 18.05 9.28 9.69
N ILE A 392 17.40 8.98 8.56
CA ILE A 392 18.02 9.06 7.24
C ILE A 392 18.44 10.51 6.92
N ASN A 393 17.53 11.47 7.06
CA ASN A 393 17.80 12.89 6.77
C ASN A 393 18.96 13.44 7.60
N ARG A 394 19.06 13.06 8.88
CA ARG A 394 20.16 13.52 9.76
C ARG A 394 21.53 13.00 9.34
N HIS A 395 21.61 11.77 8.82
CA HIS A 395 22.88 11.07 8.61
C HIS A 395 23.27 10.89 7.13
N ILE A 396 22.36 11.14 6.18
CA ILE A 396 22.64 10.97 4.75
C ILE A 396 23.81 11.83 4.25
N GLY A 397 24.00 13.01 4.86
CA GLY A 397 25.09 13.93 4.54
C GLY A 397 26.50 13.39 4.87
N GLU A 398 26.60 12.30 5.64
CA GLU A 398 27.87 11.62 5.90
C GLU A 398 28.37 10.83 4.68
N PHE A 399 27.45 10.47 3.77
CA PHE A 399 27.72 9.64 2.58
C PHE A 399 27.64 10.44 1.28
N VAL A 400 26.61 11.28 1.17
CA VAL A 400 26.32 12.03 -0.05
C VAL A 400 27.25 13.25 -0.14
N LYS A 401 28.03 13.30 -1.22
CA LYS A 401 29.00 14.36 -1.52
C LYS A 401 28.71 15.01 -2.86
#